data_AF-N8PRG1-F1
#
_entry.id   AF-N8PRG1-F1
#
_cell.length_a   1.000
_cell.length_b   1.000
_cell.length_c   1.000
_cell.angle_alpha   90.00
_cell.angle_beta   90.00
_cell.angle_gamma   90.00
#
_symmetry.space_group_name_H-M   'P 1'
#
loop_
_entity.id
_entity.type
_entity.pdbx_description
1 polymer ?
#
loop_
_entity_poly.entity_id
_entity_poly.type
_entity_poly.pdbx_seq_one_letter_code
_entity_poly.pdbx_strand_id
1 'polypeptide(L)'
;MGQAKQRGSLNDRIAQAKQEKLVGERITIDEAKRRLGLPDSAEFQGYVIHLYDEDEFVGQIEESDTIVNRIYVKIPDLAHKYDSAEEAVDEALKIDKYRLMVCVLFEVDNKHRIHDIWANFED
;
A
#
# COMPACT_ATOMS: atom_id res chain seq x y z
N MET A 1 -33.61 -22.37 -20.62
CA MET A 1 -32.36 -23.15 -20.48
C MET A 1 -31.22 -22.30 -21.03
N GLY A 2 -30.12 -22.13 -20.29
CA GLY A 2 -28.93 -21.43 -20.77
C GLY A 2 -28.49 -20.20 -19.96
N GLN A 3 -28.48 -20.26 -18.62
CA GLN A 3 -27.71 -19.28 -17.83
C GLN A 3 -26.24 -19.71 -17.81
N ALA A 4 -25.53 -19.36 -18.87
CA ALA A 4 -24.09 -19.56 -19.00
C ALA A 4 -23.39 -18.19 -18.89
N LYS A 5 -22.40 -18.14 -18.00
CA LYS A 5 -21.29 -17.18 -17.97
C LYS A 5 -21.64 -15.73 -17.57
N GLN A 6 -21.68 -15.48 -16.27
CA GLN A 6 -21.12 -14.24 -15.72
C GLN A 6 -20.42 -14.57 -14.39
N ARG A 7 -19.34 -15.35 -14.50
CA ARG A 7 -18.26 -15.29 -13.50
C ARG A 7 -17.66 -13.89 -13.67
N GLY A 8 -18.10 -12.94 -12.84
CA GLY A 8 -17.40 -11.67 -12.69
C GLY A 8 -15.92 -11.96 -12.48
N SER A 9 -15.09 -11.43 -13.37
CA SER A 9 -13.66 -11.65 -13.42
C SER A 9 -13.04 -11.41 -12.05
N LEU A 10 -11.94 -12.10 -11.71
CA LEU A 10 -11.14 -11.81 -10.52
C LEU A 10 -10.94 -10.31 -10.31
N ASN A 11 -10.75 -9.54 -11.41
CA ASN A 11 -10.70 -8.08 -11.41
C ASN A 11 -11.91 -7.38 -10.81
N ASP A 12 -13.12 -7.87 -11.05
CA ASP A 12 -14.36 -7.28 -10.51
C ASP A 12 -14.46 -7.52 -9.00
N ARG A 13 -14.04 -8.71 -8.53
CA ARG A 13 -13.98 -9.02 -7.09
C ARG A 13 -12.88 -8.22 -6.39
N ILE A 14 -11.74 -8.01 -7.04
CA ILE A 14 -10.63 -7.17 -6.54
C ILE A 14 -11.05 -5.70 -6.51
N ALA A 15 -11.76 -5.21 -7.53
CA ALA A 15 -12.28 -3.84 -7.57
C ALA A 15 -13.33 -3.59 -6.49
N GLN A 16 -14.23 -4.54 -6.24
CA GLN A 16 -15.26 -4.43 -5.21
C GLN A 16 -14.66 -4.50 -3.79
N ALA A 17 -13.66 -5.37 -3.57
CA ALA A 17 -12.90 -5.41 -2.33
C ALA A 17 -12.00 -4.18 -2.12
N LYS A 18 -11.40 -3.64 -3.19
CA LYS A 18 -10.72 -2.33 -3.18
C LYS A 18 -11.71 -1.25 -2.76
N GLN A 19 -12.88 -1.14 -3.41
CA GLN A 19 -13.88 -0.14 -3.04
C GLN A 19 -14.39 -0.30 -1.61
N GLU A 20 -14.71 -1.50 -1.11
CA GLU A 20 -15.23 -1.65 0.26
C GLU A 20 -14.14 -1.43 1.33
N LYS A 21 -12.88 -1.86 1.11
CA LYS A 21 -11.77 -1.56 2.04
C LYS A 21 -11.34 -0.09 1.99
N LEU A 22 -11.38 0.56 0.82
CA LEU A 22 -11.02 1.98 0.67
C LEU A 22 -12.16 2.95 1.03
N VAL A 23 -13.44 2.55 0.91
CA VAL A 23 -14.59 3.36 1.33
C VAL A 23 -14.78 3.33 2.84
N GLY A 24 -14.41 2.23 3.52
CA GLY A 24 -14.34 2.18 4.98
C GLY A 24 -13.25 3.07 5.58
N GLU A 25 -12.24 3.44 4.78
CA GLU A 25 -11.05 4.13 5.25
C GLU A 25 -10.58 5.24 4.29
N ARG A 26 -11.51 6.07 3.80
CA ARG A 26 -11.19 7.48 3.45
C ARG A 26 -10.95 8.29 4.72
N ILE A 27 -10.09 7.77 5.60
CA ILE A 27 -9.55 8.52 6.71
C ILE A 27 -8.66 9.57 6.04
N THR A 28 -9.12 10.82 6.07
CA THR A 28 -8.31 11.94 5.59
C THR A 28 -6.98 11.89 6.35
N ILE A 29 -5.87 12.33 5.75
CA ILE A 29 -4.56 12.36 6.42
C ILE A 29 -4.65 12.99 7.82
N ASP A 30 -5.51 13.99 8.03
CA ASP A 30 -5.84 14.57 9.35
C ASP A 30 -6.44 13.57 10.35
N GLU A 31 -7.41 12.77 9.90
CA GLU A 31 -8.04 11.75 10.72
C GLU A 31 -7.09 10.58 11.00
N ALA A 32 -6.18 10.27 10.07
CA ALA A 32 -5.11 9.31 10.27
C ALA A 32 -4.16 9.82 11.36
N LYS A 33 -3.71 11.07 11.26
CA LYS A 33 -2.90 11.71 12.30
C LYS A 33 -3.58 11.65 13.67
N ARG A 34 -4.87 11.99 13.76
CA ARG A 34 -5.64 11.92 15.01
C ARG A 34 -5.72 10.51 15.57
N ARG A 35 -6.03 9.52 14.73
CA ARG A 35 -6.15 8.11 15.15
C ARG A 35 -4.81 7.56 15.62
N LEU A 36 -3.73 8.02 15.01
CA LEU A 36 -2.35 7.64 15.32
C LEU A 36 -1.74 8.45 16.47
N GLY A 37 -2.46 9.47 16.98
CA GLY A 37 -1.94 10.38 18.00
C GLY A 37 -0.73 11.21 17.53
N LEU A 38 -0.58 11.40 16.22
CA LEU A 38 0.49 12.20 15.65
C LEU A 38 0.19 13.70 15.84
N PRO A 39 1.21 14.51 16.17
CA PRO A 39 1.05 15.95 16.28
C PRO A 39 0.73 16.58 14.92
N ASP A 40 0.15 17.78 14.91
CA ASP A 40 -0.16 18.52 13.68
C ASP A 40 1.07 18.76 12.80
N SER A 41 2.25 18.83 13.41
CA SER A 41 3.56 18.90 12.75
C SER A 41 3.92 17.67 11.92
N ALA A 42 3.13 16.59 11.98
CA ALA A 42 3.36 15.43 11.15
C ALA A 42 3.20 15.75 9.67
N GLU A 43 4.24 15.58 8.88
CA GLU A 43 4.16 15.75 7.44
C GLU A 43 3.86 14.40 6.80
N PHE A 44 2.83 14.36 5.96
CA PHE A 44 2.55 13.16 5.17
C PHE A 44 3.54 13.10 4.02
N GLN A 45 4.29 12.00 3.97
CA GLN A 45 5.33 11.78 2.97
C GLN A 45 4.82 10.92 1.79
N GLY A 46 3.80 10.11 2.00
CA GLY A 46 3.25 9.20 0.98
C GLY A 46 2.87 7.83 1.55
N TYR A 47 2.41 6.95 0.67
CA TYR A 47 2.23 5.53 0.96
C TYR A 47 3.46 4.75 0.53
N VAL A 48 3.88 3.76 1.30
CA VAL A 48 5.05 2.91 1.04
C VAL A 48 4.63 1.45 1.17
N ILE A 49 5.29 0.56 0.43
CA ILE A 49 5.03 -0.88 0.52
C ILE A 49 6.14 -1.49 1.37
N HIS A 50 5.78 -2.07 2.50
CA HIS A 50 6.68 -2.77 3.43
C HIS A 50 6.51 -4.29 3.29
N LEU A 51 7.64 -4.99 3.23
CA LEU A 51 7.77 -6.43 3.19
C LEU A 51 7.85 -6.92 4.64
N TYR A 52 6.80 -7.59 5.11
CA TYR A 52 6.73 -8.07 6.48
C TYR A 52 7.82 -9.11 6.82
N ASP A 53 8.16 -9.95 5.86
CA ASP A 53 9.09 -11.07 6.06
C ASP A 53 10.55 -10.61 6.14
N GLU A 54 10.94 -9.67 5.25
CA GLU A 54 12.33 -9.22 5.12
C GLU A 54 12.62 -7.90 5.86
N ASP A 55 11.57 -7.25 6.39
CA ASP A 55 11.62 -5.91 7.00
C ASP A 55 12.21 -4.85 6.03
N GLU A 56 11.80 -4.92 4.77
CA GLU A 56 12.27 -4.05 3.68
C GLU A 56 11.10 -3.27 3.06
N PHE A 57 11.40 -2.22 2.30
CA PHE A 57 10.43 -1.41 1.58
C PHE A 57 10.70 -1.48 0.08
N VAL A 58 9.65 -1.37 -0.73
CA VAL A 58 9.82 -1.17 -2.17
C VAL A 58 10.39 0.23 -2.38
N GLY A 59 11.59 0.35 -2.94
CA GLY A 59 12.31 1.61 -3.16
C GLY A 59 12.17 2.17 -4.58
N GLN A 60 12.44 1.33 -5.57
CA GLN A 60 12.34 1.73 -6.97
C GLN A 60 11.80 0.57 -7.80
N ILE A 61 10.94 0.88 -8.75
CA ILE A 61 10.38 -0.08 -9.68
C ILE A 61 10.82 0.36 -11.07
N GLU A 62 11.54 -0.53 -11.75
CA GLU A 62 11.98 -0.33 -13.11
C GLU A 62 11.21 -1.33 -13.99
N GLU A 63 10.19 -0.82 -14.69
CA GLU A 63 9.44 -1.59 -15.66
C GLU A 63 10.10 -1.44 -17.04
N SER A 64 10.52 -2.57 -17.63
CA SER A 64 10.95 -2.66 -19.03
C SER A 64 9.96 -3.53 -19.82
N ASP A 65 9.98 -3.48 -21.16
CA ASP A 65 9.06 -4.21 -22.06
C ASP A 65 8.83 -5.70 -21.74
N THR A 66 9.74 -6.35 -21.02
CA THR A 66 9.67 -7.78 -20.71
C THR A 66 9.92 -8.15 -19.25
N ILE A 67 10.37 -7.21 -18.40
CA ILE A 67 10.81 -7.50 -17.02
C ILE A 67 10.43 -6.33 -16.12
N VAL A 68 9.86 -6.62 -14.95
CA VAL A 68 9.67 -5.67 -13.87
C VAL A 68 10.74 -5.93 -12.82
N ASN A 69 11.72 -5.03 -12.71
CA ASN A 69 12.73 -5.05 -11.66
C ASN A 69 12.25 -4.22 -10.48
N ARG A 70 12.33 -4.76 -9.27
CA ARG A 70 11.92 -4.08 -8.03
C ARG A 70 13.10 -4.06 -7.08
N ILE A 71 13.52 -2.87 -6.70
CA ILE A 71 14.60 -2.62 -5.75
C ILE A 71 13.97 -2.48 -4.38
N TYR A 72 14.44 -3.29 -3.43
CA TYR A 72 14.03 -3.25 -2.03
C TYR A 72 15.07 -2.51 -1.20
N VAL A 73 14.62 -1.70 -0.24
CA VAL A 73 15.44 -0.84 0.61
C VAL A 73 15.02 -0.94 2.06
N LYS A 74 15.96 -0.88 3.01
CA LYS A 74 15.66 -0.93 4.46
C LYS A 74 15.33 0.43 5.07
N ILE A 75 15.56 1.49 4.31
CA ILE A 75 15.38 2.86 4.79
C ILE A 75 14.04 3.37 4.25
N PRO A 76 13.08 3.72 5.11
CA PRO A 76 11.76 4.20 4.66
C PRO A 76 11.85 5.51 3.86
N ASP A 77 12.89 6.31 4.07
CA ASP A 77 13.13 7.52 3.29
C ASP A 77 13.51 7.25 1.82
N LEU A 78 14.19 6.12 1.58
CA LEU A 78 14.53 5.65 0.23
C LEU A 78 13.40 4.83 -0.41
N ALA A 79 12.31 4.59 0.32
CA ALA A 79 11.18 3.84 -0.19
C ALA A 79 10.48 4.64 -1.30
N HIS A 80 9.84 3.92 -2.21
CA HIS A 80 8.95 4.50 -3.20
C HIS A 80 7.72 5.02 -2.47
N LYS A 81 7.57 6.34 -2.46
CA LYS A 81 6.43 7.04 -1.88
C LYS A 81 5.38 7.21 -2.96
N TYR A 82 4.27 6.48 -2.86
CA TYR A 82 3.10 6.61 -3.71
C TYR A 82 2.21 7.75 -3.20
N ASP A 83 1.64 8.54 -4.11
CA ASP A 83 0.67 9.58 -3.78
C ASP A 83 -0.67 9.00 -3.30
N SER A 84 -1.05 7.82 -3.82
CA SER A 84 -2.33 7.17 -3.53
C SER A 84 -2.16 5.78 -2.94
N ALA A 85 -2.95 5.47 -1.91
CA ALA A 85 -3.02 4.12 -1.32
C ALA A 85 -3.41 3.07 -2.37
N GLU A 86 -4.28 3.44 -3.31
CA GLU A 86 -4.75 2.54 -4.38
C GLU A 86 -3.61 2.08 -5.29
N GLU A 87 -2.66 2.96 -5.60
CA GLU A 87 -1.48 2.67 -6.41
C GLU A 87 -0.53 1.74 -5.65
N ALA A 88 -0.27 2.04 -4.37
CA ALA A 88 0.56 1.20 -3.52
C ALA A 88 -0.04 -0.21 -3.36
N VAL A 89 -1.36 -0.31 -3.16
CA VAL A 89 -2.06 -1.61 -3.07
C VAL A 89 -2.04 -2.33 -4.42
N ASP A 90 -2.23 -1.63 -5.55
CA ASP A 90 -2.15 -2.25 -6.87
C ASP A 90 -0.78 -2.88 -7.11
N GLU A 91 0.28 -2.16 -6.80
CA GLU A 91 1.64 -2.66 -6.96
C GLU A 91 1.95 -3.79 -5.97
N ALA A 92 1.48 -3.70 -4.73
CA ALA A 92 1.60 -4.79 -3.76
C ALA A 92 0.86 -6.06 -4.23
N LEU A 93 -0.30 -5.93 -4.86
CA LEU A 93 -1.06 -7.04 -5.43
C LEU A 93 -0.36 -7.71 -6.63
N LYS A 94 0.49 -6.98 -7.35
CA LYS A 94 1.34 -7.58 -8.41
C LYS A 94 2.44 -8.48 -7.82
N ILE A 95 2.71 -8.38 -6.52
CA ILE A 95 3.77 -9.12 -5.82
C ILE A 95 3.12 -10.15 -4.88
N ASP A 96 2.74 -11.30 -5.42
CA ASP A 96 2.12 -12.40 -4.64
C ASP A 96 3.15 -13.26 -3.88
N LYS A 97 4.45 -13.09 -4.19
CA LYS A 97 5.53 -13.92 -3.63
C LYS A 97 5.84 -13.63 -2.16
N TYR A 98 5.54 -12.42 -1.68
CA TYR A 98 5.94 -11.94 -0.37
C TYR A 98 4.73 -11.49 0.45
N ARG A 99 4.86 -11.54 1.77
CA ARG A 99 3.91 -10.90 2.69
C ARG A 99 4.19 -9.40 2.71
N LEU A 100 3.26 -8.64 2.19
CA LEU A 100 3.38 -7.21 1.99
C LEU A 100 2.30 -6.48 2.76
N MET A 101 2.67 -5.33 3.28
CA MET A 101 1.76 -4.37 3.85
C MET A 101 1.98 -3.01 3.21
N VAL A 102 0.90 -2.32 2.91
CA VAL A 102 0.93 -0.92 2.50
C VAL A 102 0.84 -0.10 3.78
N CYS A 103 1.84 0.75 3.97
CA CYS A 103 1.94 1.64 5.11
C CYS A 103 1.87 3.09 4.65
N VAL A 104 1.29 3.96 5.45
CA VAL A 104 1.45 5.41 5.30
C VAL A 104 2.70 5.87 6.03
N LEU A 105 3.52 6.69 5.37
CA LEU A 105 4.71 7.31 5.93
C LEU A 105 4.41 8.75 6.36
N PHE A 106 4.68 9.03 7.63
CA PHE A 106 4.67 10.35 8.23
C PHE A 106 6.07 10.73 8.71
N GLU A 107 6.43 11.99 8.56
CA GLU A 107 7.60 12.57 9.19
C GLU A 107 7.15 13.44 10.37
N VAL A 108 7.67 13.16 11.56
CA VAL A 108 7.39 13.93 12.78
C VAL A 108 8.70 14.22 13.49
N ASP A 109 9.05 15.49 13.68
CA ASP A 109 10.24 15.88 14.45
C ASP A 109 11.52 15.18 13.91
N ASN A 110 11.71 15.19 12.59
CA ASN A 110 12.79 14.48 11.88
C ASN A 110 12.80 12.94 12.06
N LYS A 111 11.69 12.34 12.51
CA LYS A 111 11.55 10.89 12.66
C LYS A 111 10.47 10.35 11.73
N HIS A 112 10.82 9.29 11.01
CA HIS A 112 9.90 8.53 10.19
C HIS A 112 8.98 7.68 11.07
N ARG A 113 7.68 7.80 10.85
CA ARG A 113 6.62 6.99 11.45
C ARG A 113 5.84 6.35 10.32
N ILE A 114 5.85 5.02 10.26
CA ILE A 114 5.04 4.27 9.32
C ILE A 114 3.88 3.62 10.04
N HIS A 115 2.73 3.53 9.36
CA HIS A 115 1.55 2.85 9.87
C HIS A 115 0.90 2.02 8.79
N ASP A 116 0.67 0.74 9.06
CA ASP A 116 -0.01 -0.17 8.16
C ASP A 116 -1.49 0.23 7.99
N ILE A 117 -1.91 0.30 6.72
CA ILE A 117 -3.32 0.55 6.34
C ILE A 117 -3.91 -0.64 5.59
N TRP A 118 -3.06 -1.51 5.05
CA TRP A 118 -3.49 -2.68 4.32
C TRP A 118 -2.40 -3.76 4.36
N ALA A 119 -2.79 -5.02 4.42
CA ALA A 119 -1.91 -6.16 4.29
C ALA A 119 -2.48 -7.15 3.27
N ASN A 120 -1.59 -7.82 2.53
CA ASN A 120 -1.96 -8.89 1.60
C ASN A 120 -2.15 -10.25 2.30
N PHE A 121 -1.83 -10.34 3.58
CA PHE A 121 -1.92 -11.53 4.41
C PHE A 121 -2.91 -11.30 5.56
N GLU A 122 -3.49 -12.39 6.05
CA GLU A 122 -4.28 -12.43 7.28
C GLU A 122 -3.38 -13.01 8.39
N ASP A 123 -3.39 -12.41 9.58
CA ASP A 123 -2.65 -12.87 10.78
C ASP A 123 -3.25 -14.17 11.35
#